data_AF-A0A261WD43-F1
#
_entry.id   AF-A0A261WD43-F1
#
_cell.length_a   1.000
_cell.length_b   1.000
_cell.length_c   1.000
_cell.angle_alpha   90.00
_cell.angle_beta   90.00
_cell.angle_gamma   90.00
#
_symmetry.space_group_name_H-M   'P 1'
#
loop_
_entity.id
_entity.type
_entity.pdbx_description
1 polymer ?
#
loop_
_entity_poly.entity_id
_entity_poly.type
_entity_poly.pdbx_seq_one_letter_code
_entity_poly.pdbx_strand_id
1 'polypeptide(L)'
;MFILAIFPHPAEGACNLAPTPGDAVQVCDSGKSGPFTGLSTTRHTLVFPAGGTGTVIGTISYGAEADSIDMGSGRILGNVNQGAGSDTFILSSGEITGEISQDASPDDFVMSGGTLGSLAQGDGLDTFLTD
;
A
#
# COMPACT_ATOMS: atom_id res chain seq x y z
N MET A 1 -27.07 -34.70 -23.63
CA MET A 1 -26.46 -34.57 -22.30
C MET A 1 -25.26 -33.63 -22.44
N PHE A 2 -25.42 -32.35 -22.09
CA PHE A 2 -24.34 -31.37 -22.13
C PHE A 2 -23.62 -31.46 -20.78
N ILE A 3 -22.37 -31.89 -20.75
CA ILE A 3 -21.57 -31.91 -19.52
C ILE A 3 -21.10 -30.47 -19.30
N LEU A 4 -21.64 -29.82 -18.28
CA LEU A 4 -21.16 -28.52 -17.82
C LEU A 4 -19.83 -28.73 -17.09
N ALA A 5 -18.71 -28.56 -17.79
CA ALA A 5 -17.39 -28.55 -17.18
C ALA A 5 -17.20 -27.21 -16.46
N ILE A 6 -17.33 -27.21 -15.14
CA ILE A 6 -16.90 -26.10 -14.29
C ILE A 6 -15.38 -26.18 -14.24
N PHE A 7 -14.70 -25.43 -15.11
CA PHE A 7 -13.27 -25.17 -14.94
C PHE A 7 -13.16 -24.19 -13.76
N PRO A 8 -12.49 -24.55 -12.65
CA PRO A 8 -12.09 -23.54 -11.69
C PRO A 8 -11.19 -22.57 -12.45
N HIS A 9 -11.66 -21.33 -12.60
CA HIS A 9 -10.81 -20.27 -13.10
C HIS A 9 -9.63 -20.17 -12.11
N PRO A 10 -8.38 -19.94 -12.56
CA PRO A 10 -7.36 -19.54 -11.60
C PRO A 10 -7.93 -18.33 -10.86
N ALA A 11 -7.94 -18.39 -9.53
CA ALA A 11 -8.30 -17.25 -8.71
C ALA A 11 -7.22 -16.18 -8.95
N GLU A 12 -7.39 -15.38 -9.99
CA GLU A 12 -6.59 -14.19 -10.23
C GLU A 12 -7.08 -13.12 -9.25
N GLY A 13 -6.38 -13.02 -8.12
CA GLY A 13 -6.61 -11.93 -7.20
C GLY A 13 -5.90 -12.19 -5.89
N ALA A 14 -4.92 -11.36 -5.60
CA ALA A 14 -4.31 -11.34 -4.28
C ALA A 14 -3.53 -10.05 -4.00
N CYS A 15 -3.09 -9.35 -5.06
CA CYS A 15 -2.59 -7.99 -4.98
C CYS A 15 -3.16 -7.19 -6.15
N ASN A 16 -4.45 -6.88 -6.04
CA ASN A 16 -5.13 -6.03 -7.00
C ASN A 16 -5.34 -4.66 -6.37
N LEU A 17 -4.54 -3.68 -6.82
CA LEU A 17 -4.71 -2.29 -6.40
C LEU A 17 -5.77 -1.56 -7.23
N ALA A 18 -6.38 -2.19 -8.23
CA ALA A 18 -7.39 -1.53 -9.04
C ALA A 18 -8.56 -1.05 -8.16
N PRO A 19 -9.06 0.18 -8.38
CA PRO A 19 -10.08 0.76 -7.52
C PRO A 19 -11.41 0.05 -7.79
N THR A 20 -12.09 -0.47 -6.77
CA THR A 20 -13.54 -0.70 -6.89
C THR A 20 -14.28 0.60 -6.55
N PRO A 21 -15.46 0.84 -7.13
CA PRO A 21 -16.23 2.06 -6.87
C PRO A 21 -16.54 2.21 -5.38
N GLY A 22 -15.90 3.17 -4.72
CA GLY A 22 -16.06 3.44 -3.30
C GLY A 22 -14.96 2.86 -2.38
N ASP A 23 -13.85 2.36 -2.92
CA ASP A 23 -12.83 1.71 -2.10
C ASP A 23 -12.00 2.66 -1.24
N ALA A 24 -12.25 2.53 0.06
CA ALA A 24 -11.37 2.96 1.11
C ALA A 24 -10.34 1.90 1.52
N VAL A 25 -10.41 0.64 1.04
CA VAL A 25 -9.50 -0.45 1.46
C VAL A 25 -9.08 -1.37 0.31
N GLN A 26 -7.78 -1.47 0.08
CA GLN A 26 -7.09 -2.35 -0.87
C GLN A 26 -6.30 -3.40 -0.09
N VAL A 27 -6.25 -4.65 -0.56
CA VAL A 27 -5.50 -5.73 0.09
C VAL A 27 -4.53 -6.35 -0.91
N CYS A 28 -3.26 -6.43 -0.50
CA CYS A 28 -2.17 -7.06 -1.24
C CYS A 28 -1.57 -8.21 -0.42
N ASP A 29 -2.26 -9.35 -0.37
CA ASP A 29 -1.86 -10.54 0.40
C ASP A 29 -0.88 -11.46 -0.35
N SER A 30 -0.99 -11.58 -1.67
CA SER A 30 -0.18 -12.49 -2.49
C SER A 30 -0.20 -12.07 -3.97
N GLY A 31 0.53 -12.78 -4.84
CA GLY A 31 0.59 -12.41 -6.25
C GLY A 31 1.27 -11.05 -6.49
N LYS A 32 0.94 -10.40 -7.62
CA LYS A 32 1.62 -9.18 -8.08
C LYS A 32 0.63 -8.14 -8.59
N SER A 33 0.92 -6.86 -8.31
CA SER A 33 0.31 -5.70 -8.95
C SER A 33 1.33 -4.88 -9.74
N GLY A 34 0.84 -4.07 -10.67
CA GLY A 34 1.61 -2.98 -11.26
C GLY A 34 1.64 -1.74 -10.36
N PRO A 35 2.13 -0.58 -10.87
CA PRO A 35 2.00 0.68 -10.14
C PRO A 35 0.53 1.08 -9.97
N PHE A 36 0.25 1.89 -8.96
CA PHE A 36 -1.08 2.42 -8.69
C PHE A 36 -1.05 3.93 -8.53
N THR A 37 -2.10 4.59 -9.01
CA THR A 37 -2.27 6.04 -8.88
C THR A 37 -3.73 6.34 -8.58
N GLY A 38 -4.01 6.74 -7.34
CA GLY A 38 -5.33 7.08 -6.81
C GLY A 38 -5.35 8.52 -6.33
N LEU A 39 -5.31 9.50 -7.25
CA LEU A 39 -5.37 10.92 -6.91
C LEU A 39 -6.82 11.41 -6.69
N SER A 40 -7.66 10.55 -6.10
CA SER A 40 -9.09 10.82 -5.92
C SER A 40 -9.33 11.65 -4.65
N THR A 41 -10.55 12.16 -4.48
CA THR A 41 -11.00 12.79 -3.21
C THR A 41 -11.48 11.74 -2.20
N THR A 42 -10.93 10.53 -2.26
CA THR A 42 -11.29 9.42 -1.36
C THR A 42 -10.03 8.96 -0.67
N ARG A 43 -10.13 8.78 0.65
CA ARG A 43 -9.11 8.10 1.44
C ARG A 43 -8.83 6.70 0.91
N HIS A 44 -7.57 6.35 0.75
CA HIS A 44 -7.08 5.03 0.44
C HIS A 44 -6.48 4.36 1.69
N THR A 45 -6.84 3.10 1.92
CA THR A 45 -6.17 2.22 2.89
C THR A 45 -5.59 1.06 2.12
N LEU A 46 -4.31 0.74 2.28
CA LEU A 46 -3.69 -0.44 1.69
C LEU A 46 -3.12 -1.34 2.77
N VAL A 47 -3.46 -2.63 2.71
CA VAL A 47 -3.01 -3.62 3.69
C VAL A 47 -2.19 -4.70 2.99
N PHE A 48 -0.99 -4.95 3.50
CA PHE A 48 -0.22 -6.19 3.26
C PHE A 48 -0.29 -7.04 4.53
N PRO A 49 -1.20 -8.02 4.61
CA PRO A 49 -1.37 -8.84 5.80
C PRO A 49 -0.08 -9.55 6.22
N ALA A 50 0.09 -9.79 7.53
CA ALA A 50 1.21 -10.58 8.03
C ALA A 50 1.27 -11.98 7.38
N GLY A 51 2.48 -12.43 7.02
CA GLY A 51 2.69 -13.72 6.34
C GLY A 51 2.30 -13.75 4.86
N GLY A 52 1.87 -12.63 4.30
CA GLY A 52 1.63 -12.47 2.87
C GLY A 52 2.90 -12.48 2.01
N THR A 53 2.69 -12.56 0.70
CA THR A 53 3.72 -12.57 -0.35
C THR A 53 3.43 -11.55 -1.46
N GLY A 54 2.46 -10.67 -1.24
CA GLY A 54 2.04 -9.66 -2.21
C GLY A 54 3.19 -8.77 -2.65
N THR A 55 3.27 -8.49 -3.95
CA THR A 55 4.30 -7.61 -4.51
C THR A 55 3.68 -6.54 -5.40
N VAL A 56 4.00 -5.28 -5.13
CA VAL A 56 3.69 -4.16 -6.03
C VAL A 56 4.94 -3.84 -6.83
N ILE A 57 4.84 -3.91 -8.16
CA ILE A 57 5.94 -3.60 -9.08
C ILE A 57 5.73 -2.19 -9.63
N GLY A 58 6.39 -1.22 -9.01
CA GLY A 58 6.30 0.19 -9.37
C GLY A 58 5.80 1.07 -8.24
N THR A 59 5.60 2.34 -8.56
CA THR A 59 5.22 3.38 -7.59
C THR A 59 3.74 3.31 -7.22
N ILE A 60 3.45 3.56 -5.95
CA ILE A 60 2.11 3.85 -5.43
C ILE A 60 2.01 5.36 -5.21
N SER A 61 0.94 5.97 -5.72
CA SER A 61 0.67 7.41 -5.53
C SER A 61 -0.77 7.65 -5.10
N TYR A 62 -0.95 8.26 -3.93
CA TYR A 62 -2.23 8.72 -3.41
C TYR A 62 -2.36 10.25 -3.42
N GLY A 63 -3.44 10.75 -2.82
CA GLY A 63 -4.03 12.05 -3.11
C GLY A 63 -3.77 13.09 -2.02
N ALA A 64 -4.80 13.84 -1.64
CA ALA A 64 -4.73 14.86 -0.58
C ALA A 64 -5.52 14.44 0.67
N GLU A 65 -5.95 13.19 0.72
CA GLU A 65 -6.81 12.66 1.76
C GLU A 65 -5.95 11.95 2.81
N ALA A 66 -6.47 11.76 4.02
CA ALA A 66 -5.75 11.04 5.08
C ALA A 66 -5.64 9.55 4.76
N ASP A 67 -4.58 9.16 4.06
CA ASP A 67 -4.34 7.84 3.50
C ASP A 67 -3.55 6.94 4.48
N SER A 68 -3.75 5.62 4.37
CA SER A 68 -3.14 4.67 5.31
C SER A 68 -2.54 3.46 4.60
N ILE A 69 -1.33 3.07 5.00
CA ILE A 69 -0.71 1.81 4.56
C ILE A 69 -0.28 1.01 5.80
N ASP A 70 -0.75 -0.23 5.90
CA ASP A 70 -0.34 -1.21 6.90
C ASP A 70 0.41 -2.34 6.21
N MET A 71 1.73 -2.41 6.43
CA MET A 71 2.62 -3.36 5.79
C MET A 71 3.21 -4.34 6.83
N GLY A 72 2.57 -5.50 6.93
CA GLY A 72 3.04 -6.63 7.75
C GLY A 72 3.76 -7.73 6.97
N SER A 73 3.91 -7.59 5.65
CA SER A 73 4.67 -8.49 4.78
C SER A 73 4.87 -7.87 3.40
N GLY A 74 5.28 -8.69 2.42
CA GLY A 74 5.24 -8.31 1.01
C GLY A 74 6.36 -7.37 0.58
N ARG A 75 6.23 -6.87 -0.65
CA ARG A 75 7.25 -6.02 -1.29
C ARG A 75 6.63 -4.90 -2.11
N ILE A 76 7.19 -3.70 -2.02
CA ILE A 76 6.94 -2.59 -2.94
C ILE A 76 8.26 -2.31 -3.65
N LEU A 77 8.31 -2.65 -4.94
CA LEU A 77 9.48 -2.45 -5.80
C LEU A 77 9.40 -1.07 -6.49
N GLY A 78 9.36 -0.02 -5.68
CA GLY A 78 9.15 1.35 -6.13
C GLY A 78 9.00 2.31 -4.96
N ASN A 79 8.57 3.53 -5.28
CA ASN A 79 8.30 4.57 -4.29
C ASN A 79 6.85 4.47 -3.79
N VAL A 80 6.61 5.05 -2.62
CA VAL A 80 5.26 5.33 -2.11
C VAL A 80 5.16 6.84 -1.94
N ASN A 81 4.17 7.45 -2.59
CA ASN A 81 3.81 8.85 -2.38
C ASN A 81 2.40 8.86 -1.79
N GLN A 82 2.25 9.20 -0.51
CA GLN A 82 0.94 9.32 0.13
C GLN A 82 0.24 10.65 -0.22
N GLY A 83 1.03 11.65 -0.64
CA GLY A 83 0.54 12.94 -1.06
C GLY A 83 0.28 13.84 0.15
N ALA A 84 -0.62 14.81 0.04
CA ALA A 84 -0.95 15.65 1.18
C ALA A 84 -1.99 14.97 2.05
N GLY A 85 -2.19 15.46 3.27
CA GLY A 85 -3.17 14.87 4.19
C GLY A 85 -2.49 14.47 5.48
N SER A 86 -3.26 13.98 6.45
CA SER A 86 -2.66 13.39 7.65
C SER A 86 -2.56 11.90 7.45
N ASP A 87 -1.40 11.47 6.96
CA ASP A 87 -1.18 10.11 6.49
C ASP A 87 -0.63 9.21 7.59
N THR A 88 -0.82 7.91 7.41
CA THR A 88 -0.24 6.90 8.31
C THR A 88 0.43 5.79 7.53
N PHE A 89 1.66 5.45 7.91
CA PHE A 89 2.34 4.25 7.41
C PHE A 89 2.83 3.40 8.57
N ILE A 90 2.43 2.13 8.59
CA ILE A 90 2.89 1.13 9.57
C ILE A 90 3.71 0.07 8.84
N LEU A 91 5.01 -0.04 9.16
CA LEU A 91 5.92 -1.03 8.61
C LEU A 91 6.34 -2.02 9.70
N SER A 92 5.65 -3.15 9.79
CA SER A 92 6.00 -4.21 10.74
C SER A 92 6.84 -5.33 10.13
N SER A 93 6.78 -5.52 8.80
CA SER A 93 7.68 -6.40 8.04
C SER A 93 7.57 -6.09 6.54
N GLY A 94 8.42 -6.72 5.73
CA GLY A 94 8.44 -6.54 4.28
C GLY A 94 9.53 -5.59 3.78
N GLU A 95 9.48 -5.25 2.50
CA GLU A 95 10.52 -4.48 1.81
C GLU A 95 9.92 -3.42 0.89
N ILE A 96 10.30 -2.15 1.09
CA ILE A 96 10.12 -1.08 0.11
C ILE A 96 11.50 -0.73 -0.47
N THR A 97 11.68 -0.84 -1.78
CA THR A 97 13.00 -0.53 -2.38
C THR A 97 13.22 0.97 -2.60
N GLY A 98 12.16 1.75 -2.64
CA GLY A 98 12.19 3.19 -2.89
C GLY A 98 11.96 4.05 -1.65
N GLU A 99 11.68 5.32 -1.93
CA GLU A 99 11.30 6.33 -0.93
C GLU A 99 9.82 6.21 -0.54
N ILE A 100 9.52 6.43 0.74
CA ILE A 100 8.19 6.79 1.21
C ILE A 100 8.15 8.31 1.40
N SER A 101 7.23 8.99 0.72
CA SER A 101 7.00 10.44 0.78
C SER A 101 5.59 10.72 1.32
N GLN A 102 5.48 11.49 2.40
CA GLN A 102 4.21 11.88 3.05
C GLN A 102 3.86 13.38 2.85
N ASP A 103 4.72 14.12 2.13
CA ASP A 103 4.47 15.48 1.62
C ASP A 103 4.03 16.54 2.66
N ALA A 104 2.75 16.81 2.84
CA ALA A 104 2.31 17.96 3.63
C ALA A 104 1.18 17.61 4.60
N SER A 105 1.25 18.21 5.78
CA SER A 105 0.37 18.07 6.96
C SER A 105 0.85 17.02 7.96
N PRO A 106 0.22 16.96 9.15
CA PRO A 106 0.32 15.92 10.16
C PRO A 106 0.60 14.47 9.80
N ASP A 107 1.83 13.95 9.67
CA ASP A 107 2.02 12.53 9.32
C ASP A 107 2.56 11.63 10.44
N ASP A 108 2.13 10.36 10.43
CA ASP A 108 2.63 9.33 11.34
C ASP A 108 3.29 8.16 10.57
N PHE A 109 4.54 7.88 10.92
CA PHE A 109 5.26 6.69 10.45
C PHE A 109 5.68 5.81 11.65
N VAL A 110 5.30 4.54 11.62
CA VAL A 110 5.63 3.54 12.66
C VAL A 110 6.40 2.38 12.03
N MET A 111 7.53 1.99 12.61
CA MET A 111 8.33 0.88 12.11
C MET A 111 8.82 -0.04 13.22
N SER A 112 8.38 -1.30 13.16
CA SER A 112 8.81 -2.39 14.06
C SER A 112 9.71 -3.42 13.38
N GLY A 113 9.82 -3.36 12.04
CA GLY A 113 10.60 -4.29 11.24
C GLY A 113 10.63 -3.92 9.77
N GLY A 114 11.08 -4.85 8.92
CA GLY A 114 11.18 -4.63 7.47
C GLY A 114 12.33 -3.72 7.05
N THR A 115 12.30 -3.30 5.79
CA THR A 115 13.30 -2.38 5.21
C THR A 115 12.63 -1.41 4.24
N LEU A 116 13.12 -0.18 4.21
CA LEU A 116 12.76 0.85 3.23
C LEU A 116 14.01 1.52 2.67
N GLY A 117 13.92 2.15 1.49
CA GLY A 117 15.03 2.89 0.89
C GLY A 117 15.30 4.21 1.62
N SER A 118 14.27 5.05 1.73
CA SER A 118 14.30 6.31 2.48
C SER A 118 12.89 6.70 2.92
N LEU A 119 12.81 7.57 3.93
CA LEU A 119 11.59 8.21 4.39
C LEU A 119 11.74 9.73 4.29
N ALA A 120 10.76 10.39 3.67
CA ALA A 120 10.61 11.83 3.61
C ALA A 120 9.21 12.20 4.12
N GLN A 121 9.13 12.75 5.33
CA GLN A 121 7.83 13.10 5.96
C GLN A 121 7.33 14.49 5.56
N GLY A 122 8.22 15.36 5.06
CA GLY A 122 7.84 16.62 4.43
C GLY A 122 7.53 17.76 5.41
N ASP A 123 6.47 18.52 5.14
CA ASP A 123 6.05 19.70 5.90
C ASP A 123 4.98 19.32 6.93
N GLY A 124 5.23 19.53 8.22
CA GLY A 124 4.24 19.17 9.23
C GLY A 124 4.85 19.07 10.61
N LEU A 125 4.04 18.60 11.56
CA LEU A 125 4.55 18.06 12.81
C LEU A 125 4.45 16.55 12.72
N ASP A 126 5.46 15.94 12.14
CA ASP A 126 5.42 14.52 11.81
C ASP A 126 5.98 13.69 12.97
N THR A 127 5.46 12.47 13.12
CA THR A 127 5.94 11.51 14.10
C THR A 127 6.65 10.36 13.39
N PHE A 128 7.83 9.99 13.90
CA PHE A 128 8.45 8.71 13.60
C PHE A 128 8.61 7.89 14.89
N LEU A 129 7.99 6.71 14.94
CA LEU A 129 8.08 5.78 16.07
C LEU A 129 8.71 4.45 15.66
N THR A 130 9.57 3.93 16.53
CA THR A 130 10.12 2.57 16.45
C THR A 130 9.84 1.85 17.76
N ASP A 131 9.32 0.63 17.70
CA ASP A 131 9.04 -0.27 18.84
C ASP A 131 10.05 -1.41 18.98
#